data_AF-A0A2D0K1Q5-F1
#
_entry.id   AF-A0A2D0K1Q5-F1
#
_cell.length_a   1.000
_cell.length_b   1.000
_cell.length_c   1.000
_cell.angle_alpha   90.00
_cell.angle_beta   90.00
_cell.angle_gamma   90.00
#
_symmetry.space_group_name_H-M   'P 1'
#
loop_
_entity.id
_entity.type
_entity.pdbx_description
1 polymer ?
#
loop_
_entity_poly.entity_id
_entity_poly.type
_entity_poly.pdbx_seq_one_letter_code
_entity_poly.pdbx_strand_id
1 'polypeptide(L)'
;MEEDVVKELAETIIMCPPIADRKEGYKFGLLYSFRLCSRFDWIRFIVLPMILLESVSRYIAMRTSKIPQWTKEIEKACLVSPNDNVDVSYKNNIPDLLRYTFANQKLDSYIKLYRKKKRAARRIDKIVSNRTETQGK
;
A
#
# COMPACT_ATOMS: atom_id res chain seq x y z
N MET A 1 -5.15 13.82 14.80
CA MET A 1 -4.04 14.03 13.85
C MET A 1 -4.18 13.07 12.68
N GLU A 2 -4.24 11.75 12.93
CA GLU A 2 -4.41 10.75 11.85
C GLU A 2 -5.88 10.57 11.42
N GLU A 3 -6.83 10.61 12.36
CA GLU A 3 -8.26 10.41 12.09
C GLU A 3 -8.87 11.42 11.11
N ASP A 4 -8.41 12.67 11.13
CA ASP A 4 -8.93 13.76 10.30
C ASP A 4 -8.51 13.68 8.83
N VAL A 5 -7.50 12.85 8.53
CA VAL A 5 -6.89 12.72 7.21
C VAL A 5 -7.02 11.31 6.64
N VAL A 6 -7.80 10.42 7.28
CA VAL A 6 -7.96 9.01 6.90
C VAL A 6 -8.38 8.87 5.44
N LYS A 7 -9.32 9.70 4.99
CA LYS A 7 -9.83 9.67 3.61
C LYS A 7 -8.74 10.04 2.60
N GLU A 8 -8.04 11.13 2.84
CA GLU A 8 -6.95 11.59 1.99
C GLU A 8 -5.79 10.59 2.02
N LEU A 9 -5.48 10.01 3.18
CA LEU A 9 -4.44 9.01 3.34
C LEU A 9 -4.75 7.76 2.51
N ALA A 10 -5.99 7.28 2.55
CA ALA A 10 -6.46 6.17 1.74
C ALA A 10 -6.28 6.43 0.23
N GLU A 11 -6.47 7.66 -0.24
CA GLU A 11 -6.25 8.01 -1.64
C GLU A 11 -4.78 7.90 -2.07
N THR A 12 -3.82 7.95 -1.14
CA THR A 12 -2.39 7.81 -1.42
C THR A 12 -1.94 6.36 -1.58
N ILE A 13 -2.73 5.41 -1.10
CA ILE A 13 -2.45 3.98 -1.11
C ILE A 13 -2.88 3.40 -2.46
N ILE A 14 -1.97 2.70 -3.13
CA ILE A 14 -2.17 2.18 -4.51
C ILE A 14 -2.20 0.65 -4.53
N MET A 15 -1.44 0.03 -3.63
CA MET A 15 -1.24 -1.40 -3.56
C MET A 15 -1.24 -1.84 -2.10
N CYS A 16 -2.11 -2.78 -1.79
CA CYS A 16 -2.20 -3.46 -0.51
C CYS A 16 -1.93 -4.97 -0.69
N PRO A 17 -1.08 -5.58 0.14
CA PRO A 17 -0.95 -7.02 0.18
C PRO A 17 -2.21 -7.69 0.76
N PRO A 18 -2.55 -8.92 0.35
CA PRO A 18 -3.78 -9.59 0.77
C PRO A 18 -3.71 -10.23 2.18
N ILE A 19 -2.72 -9.83 2.98
CA ILE A 19 -2.34 -10.48 4.25
C ILE A 19 -3.40 -10.36 5.36
N ALA A 20 -4.34 -9.42 5.24
CA ALA A 20 -5.44 -9.29 6.19
C ALA A 20 -6.35 -10.52 6.20
N ASP A 21 -6.66 -11.06 5.02
CA ASP A 21 -7.63 -12.15 4.86
C ASP A 21 -6.95 -13.50 4.58
N ARG A 22 -5.77 -13.48 3.94
CA ARG A 22 -5.11 -14.70 3.45
C ARG A 22 -3.61 -14.57 3.36
N LYS A 23 -2.93 -15.72 3.37
CA LYS A 23 -1.50 -15.80 3.04
C LYS A 23 -1.26 -15.29 1.62
N GLU A 24 -0.19 -14.54 1.46
CA GLU A 24 0.28 -14.08 0.15
C GLU A 24 0.62 -15.27 -0.76
N GLY A 25 0.18 -15.21 -2.02
CA GLY A 25 0.56 -16.19 -3.02
C GLY A 25 1.91 -15.85 -3.65
N TYR A 26 2.64 -16.87 -4.13
CA TYR A 26 3.98 -16.69 -4.71
C TYR A 26 4.05 -15.58 -5.77
N LYS A 27 3.09 -15.55 -6.70
CA LYS A 27 3.06 -14.54 -7.78
C LYS A 27 2.98 -13.12 -7.25
N PHE A 28 2.17 -12.89 -6.22
CA PHE A 28 2.01 -11.57 -5.64
C PHE A 28 3.28 -11.18 -4.85
N GLY A 29 3.88 -12.12 -4.10
CA GLY A 29 5.14 -11.89 -3.39
C GLY A 29 6.31 -11.59 -4.30
N LEU A 30 6.45 -12.36 -5.38
CA LEU A 30 7.45 -12.10 -6.41
C LEU A 30 7.23 -10.72 -7.04
N LEU A 31 5.98 -10.40 -7.39
CA LEU A 31 5.65 -9.09 -7.93
C LEU A 31 6.00 -7.98 -6.93
N TYR A 32 5.66 -8.14 -5.65
CA TYR A 32 5.96 -7.15 -4.62
C TYR A 32 7.47 -6.95 -4.44
N SER A 33 8.28 -8.01 -4.52
CA SER A 33 9.75 -7.94 -4.48
C SER A 33 10.35 -7.14 -5.64
N PHE A 34 9.70 -7.14 -6.80
CA PHE A 34 10.11 -6.34 -7.97
C PHE A 34 9.52 -4.93 -8.00
N ARG A 35 8.94 -4.43 -6.90
CA ARG A 35 8.38 -3.08 -6.89
C ARG A 35 9.46 -2.01 -7.12
N LEU A 36 9.42 -1.42 -8.31
CA LEU A 36 10.26 -0.33 -8.76
C LEU A 36 9.52 0.99 -8.50
N CYS A 37 10.19 1.94 -7.85
CA CYS A 37 9.66 3.29 -7.62
C CYS A 37 9.91 4.20 -8.82
N SER A 38 10.92 3.90 -9.63
CA SER A 38 11.34 4.69 -10.78
C SER A 38 11.88 3.82 -11.91
N ARG A 39 12.06 4.38 -13.11
CA ARG A 39 12.76 3.69 -14.21
C ARG A 39 14.26 3.47 -13.93
N PHE A 40 14.87 4.27 -13.07
CA PHE A 40 16.27 4.07 -12.66
C PHE A 40 16.43 2.83 -11.79
N ASP A 41 15.39 2.44 -11.05
CA ASP A 41 15.41 1.26 -10.18
C ASP A 41 15.60 -0.06 -10.96
N TRP A 42 15.50 -0.07 -12.30
CA TRP A 42 15.89 -1.21 -13.13
C TRP A 42 17.37 -1.61 -12.94
N ILE A 43 18.22 -0.75 -12.40
CA ILE A 43 19.58 -1.15 -11.99
C ILE A 43 19.58 -2.26 -10.92
N ARG A 44 18.49 -2.44 -10.16
CA ARG A 44 18.34 -3.52 -9.17
C ARG A 44 18.41 -4.92 -9.76
N PHE A 45 18.30 -5.09 -11.09
CA PHE A 45 18.52 -6.38 -11.73
C PHE A 45 19.95 -6.92 -11.54
N ILE A 46 20.93 -6.08 -11.17
CA ILE A 46 22.27 -6.55 -10.78
C ILE A 46 22.20 -7.47 -9.55
N VAL A 47 21.27 -7.22 -8.63
CA VAL A 47 21.04 -8.05 -7.43
C VAL A 47 19.88 -9.04 -7.62
N LEU A 48 19.53 -9.36 -8.87
CA LEU A 48 18.46 -10.31 -9.20
C LEU A 48 18.57 -11.64 -8.44
N PRO A 49 19.75 -12.29 -8.29
CA PRO A 49 19.86 -13.53 -7.53
C PRO A 49 19.36 -13.39 -6.07
N MET A 50 19.63 -12.24 -5.44
CA MET A 50 19.18 -11.96 -4.07
C MET A 50 17.67 -11.72 -4.02
N ILE A 51 17.10 -11.04 -5.02
CA ILE A 51 15.64 -10.83 -5.12
C ILE A 51 14.92 -12.18 -5.28
N LEU A 52 15.46 -13.08 -6.11
CA LEU A 52 14.88 -14.41 -6.30
C LEU A 52 14.99 -15.27 -5.02
N LEU A 53 16.13 -15.22 -4.34
CA LEU A 53 16.31 -15.88 -3.04
C LEU A 53 15.29 -15.35 -2.01
N GLU A 54 15.15 -14.03 -1.90
CA GLU A 54 14.17 -13.37 -1.03
C GLU A 54 12.73 -13.79 -1.36
N SER A 55 12.38 -13.87 -2.66
CA SER A 55 11.05 -14.32 -3.08
C SER A 55 10.77 -15.77 -2.68
N VAL A 56 11.76 -16.67 -2.77
CA VAL A 56 11.62 -18.07 -2.34
C VAL A 56 11.51 -18.15 -0.82
N SER A 57 12.36 -17.44 -0.09
CA SER A 57 12.30 -17.38 1.38
C SER A 57 10.96 -16.84 1.87
N ARG A 58 10.44 -15.76 1.27
CA ARG A 58 9.11 -15.21 1.57
C ARG A 58 8.01 -16.25 1.31
N TYR A 59 8.10 -16.98 0.20
CA TYR A 59 7.13 -18.04 -0.09
C TYR A 59 7.12 -19.13 0.98
N ILE A 60 8.30 -19.63 1.35
CA ILE A 60 8.43 -20.63 2.41
C ILE A 60 7.84 -20.08 3.71
N ALA A 61 8.19 -18.86 4.10
CA ALA A 61 7.67 -18.21 5.30
C ALA A 61 6.13 -18.11 5.27
N MET A 62 5.52 -17.72 4.15
CA MET A 62 4.06 -17.67 4.03
C MET A 62 3.43 -19.06 4.14
N ARG A 63 4.08 -20.12 3.64
CA ARG A 63 3.56 -21.50 3.75
C ARG A 63 3.64 -22.03 5.18
N THR A 64 4.72 -21.76 5.91
CA THR A 64 4.98 -22.33 7.25
C THR A 64 4.42 -21.50 8.40
N SER A 65 4.31 -20.17 8.26
CA SER A 65 3.80 -19.29 9.32
C SER A 65 2.28 -19.32 9.46
N LYS A 66 1.75 -18.76 10.56
CA LYS A 66 0.33 -18.40 10.68
C LYS A 66 0.13 -16.96 10.19
N ILE A 67 -1.08 -16.62 9.74
CA ILE A 67 -1.43 -15.23 9.44
C ILE A 67 -1.47 -14.46 10.76
N PRO A 68 -0.83 -13.29 10.86
CA PRO A 68 -0.94 -12.46 12.06
C PRO A 68 -2.40 -12.02 12.21
N GLN A 69 -3.00 -12.36 13.35
CA GLN A 69 -4.34 -11.93 13.73
C GLN A 69 -4.26 -11.09 14.99
N TRP A 70 -5.10 -10.07 15.06
CA TRP A 70 -5.27 -9.30 16.28
C TRP A 70 -5.93 -10.17 17.35
N THR A 71 -5.76 -9.80 18.63
CA THR A 71 -6.49 -10.48 19.70
C THR A 71 -7.99 -10.17 19.57
N LYS A 72 -8.84 -11.08 20.03
CA LYS A 72 -10.31 -10.90 19.99
C LYS A 72 -10.78 -9.61 20.66
N GLU A 73 -10.03 -9.13 21.65
CA GLU A 73 -10.29 -7.86 22.34
C GLU A 73 -10.10 -6.66 21.39
N ILE A 74 -8.99 -6.64 20.64
CA ILE A 74 -8.69 -5.61 19.65
C ILE A 74 -9.69 -5.69 18.49
N GLU A 75 -10.00 -6.89 17.99
CA GLU A 75 -10.99 -7.06 16.92
C GLU A 75 -12.37 -6.53 17.31
N LYS A 76 -12.77 -6.71 18.58
CA LYS A 76 -14.02 -6.14 19.11
C LYS A 76 -13.96 -4.62 19.28
N ALA A 77 -12.81 -4.09 19.71
CA ALA A 77 -12.61 -2.66 19.89
C ALA A 77 -12.53 -1.90 18.55
N CYS A 78 -12.03 -2.57 17.51
CA CYS A 78 -11.81 -2.01 16.17
C CYS A 78 -12.79 -2.59 15.13
N LEU A 79 -14.06 -2.76 15.50
CA LEU A 79 -15.10 -3.15 14.55
C LEU A 79 -15.25 -2.08 13.45
N VAL A 80 -15.11 -2.50 12.19
CA VAL A 80 -15.34 -1.61 11.04
C VAL A 80 -16.82 -1.23 11.02
N SER A 81 -17.09 0.07 11.12
CA SER A 81 -18.45 0.59 11.07
C SER A 81 -19.07 0.32 9.70
N PRO A 82 -20.35 -0.09 9.60
CA PRO A 82 -21.06 -0.16 8.32
C PRO A 82 -21.07 1.18 7.55
N ASN A 83 -20.89 2.30 8.25
CA ASN A 83 -20.83 3.64 7.68
C ASN A 83 -19.38 4.14 7.45
N ASP A 84 -18.37 3.27 7.52
CA ASP A 84 -17.01 3.64 7.20
C ASP A 84 -16.90 3.92 5.68
N ASN A 85 -16.52 5.14 5.34
CA ASN A 85 -16.45 5.60 3.96
C ASN A 85 -15.11 5.26 3.30
N VAL A 86 -14.21 4.56 4.01
CA VAL A 86 -12.86 4.27 3.56
C VAL A 86 -12.59 2.77 3.64
N ASP A 87 -12.42 2.13 2.49
CA ASP A 87 -11.96 0.74 2.39
C ASP A 87 -10.60 0.68 1.68
N VAL A 88 -9.55 0.41 2.46
CA VAL A 88 -8.19 0.20 1.97
C VAL A 88 -7.86 -1.29 2.08
N SER A 89 -8.29 -2.04 1.07
CA SER A 89 -8.03 -3.49 0.99
C SER A 89 -7.37 -3.87 -0.34
N TYR A 90 -6.76 -5.05 -0.36
CA TYR A 90 -6.17 -5.59 -1.59
C TYR A 90 -7.19 -5.76 -2.73
N LYS A 91 -8.49 -5.80 -2.41
CA LYS A 91 -9.60 -5.88 -3.36
C LYS A 91 -9.72 -4.60 -4.19
N ASN A 92 -9.29 -3.47 -3.63
CA ASN A 92 -9.33 -2.14 -4.25
C ASN A 92 -8.01 -1.77 -4.94
N ASN A 93 -7.08 -2.72 -5.09
CA ASN A 93 -5.85 -2.53 -5.85
C ASN A 93 -6.15 -2.18 -7.31
N ILE A 94 -5.31 -1.37 -7.92
CA ILE A 94 -5.42 -1.06 -9.35
C ILE A 94 -5.30 -2.35 -10.21
N PRO A 95 -6.06 -2.47 -11.31
CA PRO A 95 -6.06 -3.69 -12.14
C PRO A 95 -4.70 -3.95 -12.80
N ASP A 96 -4.01 -2.90 -13.24
CA ASP A 96 -2.69 -2.98 -13.89
C ASP A 96 -1.53 -3.01 -12.87
N LEU A 97 -1.65 -3.83 -11.83
CA LEU A 97 -0.68 -3.90 -10.74
C LEU A 97 0.72 -4.25 -11.24
N LEU A 98 0.83 -5.16 -12.22
CA LEU A 98 2.11 -5.55 -12.80
C LEU A 98 2.83 -4.38 -13.45
N ARG A 99 2.11 -3.57 -14.24
CA ARG A 99 2.68 -2.38 -14.89
C ARG A 99 3.09 -1.33 -13.87
N TYR A 100 2.32 -1.18 -12.79
CA TYR A 100 2.68 -0.30 -11.68
C TYR A 100 3.96 -0.74 -10.99
N THR A 101 4.05 -2.02 -10.63
CA THR A 101 5.22 -2.61 -9.98
C THR A 101 6.50 -2.42 -10.79
N PHE A 102 6.47 -2.68 -12.10
CA PHE A 102 7.66 -2.54 -12.95
C PHE A 102 7.93 -1.10 -13.42
N ALA A 103 7.24 -0.11 -12.86
CA ALA A 103 7.30 1.30 -13.31
C ALA A 103 7.07 1.46 -14.83
N ASN A 104 6.23 0.59 -15.42
CA ASN A 104 5.95 0.51 -16.85
C ASN A 104 4.48 0.81 -17.20
N GLN A 105 3.88 1.75 -16.47
CA GLN A 105 2.54 2.25 -16.76
C GLN A 105 2.54 3.14 -18.01
N LYS A 106 1.38 3.22 -18.69
CA LYS A 106 1.15 4.26 -19.70
C LYS A 106 1.28 5.64 -19.05
N LEU A 107 1.78 6.62 -19.80
CA LEU A 107 2.02 7.97 -19.30
C LEU A 107 0.76 8.58 -18.68
N ASP A 108 -0.39 8.44 -19.33
CA ASP A 108 -1.66 8.99 -18.83
C ASP A 108 -2.08 8.36 -17.50
N SER A 109 -1.96 7.03 -17.38
CA SER A 109 -2.25 6.31 -16.13
C SER A 109 -1.31 6.73 -15.00
N TYR A 110 -0.02 6.88 -15.31
CA TYR A 110 0.99 7.37 -14.37
C TYR A 110 0.67 8.80 -13.91
N ILE A 111 0.41 9.73 -14.85
CA ILE A 111 0.08 11.13 -14.55
C ILE A 111 -1.20 11.21 -13.71
N LYS A 112 -2.22 10.40 -14.02
CA LYS A 112 -3.47 10.34 -13.26
C LYS A 112 -3.22 9.92 -11.81
N LEU A 113 -2.46 8.84 -11.58
CA LEU A 113 -2.10 8.38 -10.24
C LEU A 113 -1.24 9.41 -9.51
N TYR A 114 -0.22 9.95 -10.16
CA TYR A 114 0.65 10.98 -9.59
C TYR A 114 -0.15 12.21 -9.14
N ARG A 115 -1.04 12.73 -10.00
CA ARG A 115 -1.92 13.86 -9.68
C ARG A 115 -2.85 13.55 -8.52
N LYS A 116 -3.44 12.35 -8.47
CA LYS A 116 -4.28 11.90 -7.35
C LYS A 116 -3.49 11.96 -6.04
N LYS A 117 -2.33 11.29 -5.97
CA LYS A 117 -1.46 11.31 -4.77
C LYS A 117 -1.05 12.72 -4.36
N LYS A 118 -0.63 13.55 -5.32
CA LYS A 118 -0.17 14.91 -5.06
C LYS A 118 -1.30 15.80 -4.53
N ARG A 119 -2.52 15.63 -5.03
CA ARG A 119 -3.70 16.34 -4.52
C ARG A 119 -4.04 15.91 -3.09
N ALA A 120 -4.05 14.60 -2.82
CA ALA A 120 -4.28 14.06 -1.49
C ALA A 120 -3.24 14.58 -0.49
N ALA A 121 -1.94 14.50 -0.82
CA ALA A 121 -0.86 15.02 0.02
C ALA A 121 -1.03 16.52 0.36
N ARG A 122 -1.33 17.35 -0.64
CA ARG A 122 -1.60 18.79 -0.40
C ARG A 122 -2.79 19.05 0.52
N ARG A 123 -3.84 18.21 0.46
CA ARG A 123 -4.99 18.33 1.35
C ARG A 123 -4.60 17.95 2.78
N ILE A 124 -3.84 16.86 2.94
CA ILE A 124 -3.28 16.44 4.23
C ILE A 124 -2.47 17.59 4.83
N ASP A 125 -1.52 18.15 4.08
CA ASP A 125 -0.68 19.26 4.53
C ASP A 125 -1.54 20.44 5.01
N LYS A 126 -2.55 20.83 4.24
CA LYS A 126 -3.46 21.93 4.60
C LYS A 126 -4.26 21.65 5.88
N ILE A 127 -4.81 20.44 6.02
CA ILE A 127 -5.60 20.04 7.20
C ILE A 127 -4.69 20.06 8.44
N VAL A 128 -3.48 19.51 8.33
CA VAL A 128 -2.50 19.45 9.42
C VAL A 128 -2.06 20.88 9.81
N SER A 129 -1.69 21.72 8.86
CA SER A 129 -1.27 23.11 9.13
C SER A 129 -2.35 23.94 9.82
N ASN A 130 -3.59 23.91 9.33
CA ASN A 130 -4.70 24.65 9.92
C ASN A 130 -4.95 24.26 11.39
N ARG A 131 -4.75 22.98 11.73
CA ARG A 131 -4.98 22.49 13.09
C ARG A 131 -3.82 22.84 14.03
N THR A 132 -2.58 22.80 13.54
CA THR A 132 -1.43 23.29 14.32
C THR A 132 -1.56 24.78 14.67
N GLU A 133 -2.10 25.59 13.76
CA GLU A 133 -2.41 27.00 14.02
C GLU A 133 -3.54 27.21 15.02
N THR A 134 -4.50 26.27 15.08
CA THR A 134 -5.64 26.31 16.00
C THR A 134 -5.26 25.84 17.42
N GLN A 135 -4.32 24.90 17.56
CA GLN A 135 -3.82 24.42 18.86
C GLN A 135 -2.73 25.30 19.48
N GLY A 136 -2.06 26.13 18.68
CA GLY A 136 -1.06 27.10 19.15
C GLY A 136 -1.63 28.44 19.62
N LYS A 137 -2.97 28.59 19.60
CA LYS A 137 -3.72 29.73 20.16
C LYS A 137 -4.48 29.26 21.40
#